data_AF-A0A3M7QIH6-F1
#
_entry.id   AF-A0A3M7QIH6-F1
#
_cell.length_a   1.000
_cell.length_b   1.000
_cell.length_c   1.000
_cell.angle_alpha   90.00
_cell.angle_beta   90.00
_cell.angle_gamma   90.00
#
_symmetry.space_group_name_H-M   'P 1'
#
loop_
_entity.id
_entity.type
_entity.pdbx_description
1 polymer ?
#
loop_
_entity_poly.entity_id
_entity_poly.type
_entity_poly.pdbx_seq_one_letter_code
_entity_poly.pdbx_strand_id
1 'polypeptide(L)'
;MAHNDSSTYSSDTESESDERYRSTDLSDNDSDFGTVNLQNTQTESGYGFCNRQYSPNSSNSSLKYHLVNEHGFVFKECESNKKVKPDIDEKLVEWIIDDLQPLSVVEGQKFIDLVNILDSSYQVLCLSKIEYLIDNFYEKSLKDKKDILQKIK
;
A
#
# COMPACT_ATOMS: atom_id res chain seq x y z
N MET A 1 33.40 -10.66 -49.82
CA MET A 1 32.67 -11.91 -50.13
C MET A 1 31.73 -12.24 -48.97
N ALA A 2 30.72 -13.06 -49.21
CA ALA A 2 29.86 -13.62 -48.16
C ALA A 2 30.21 -15.10 -47.93
N HIS A 3 30.12 -15.53 -46.67
CA HIS A 3 30.05 -16.95 -46.30
C HIS A 3 28.97 -17.09 -45.23
N ASN A 4 27.80 -17.58 -45.64
CA ASN A 4 26.91 -18.29 -44.74
C ASN A 4 27.41 -19.73 -44.69
N ASP A 5 27.43 -20.32 -43.49
CA ASP A 5 27.31 -21.76 -43.32
C ASP A 5 26.39 -22.01 -42.12
N SER A 6 25.61 -23.09 -42.19
CA SER A 6 24.55 -23.42 -41.22
C SER A 6 24.58 -24.90 -40.92
N SER A 7 24.54 -25.26 -39.64
CA SER A 7 24.37 -26.65 -39.20
C SER A 7 23.54 -26.72 -37.93
N THR A 8 22.29 -27.15 -38.07
CA THR A 8 21.43 -27.56 -36.95
C THR A 8 21.99 -28.83 -36.31
N TYR A 9 21.96 -28.92 -34.98
CA TYR A 9 21.96 -30.21 -34.28
C TYR A 9 20.92 -30.19 -33.16
N SER A 10 20.19 -31.29 -33.03
CA SER A 10 19.08 -31.49 -32.09
C SER A 10 18.96 -32.98 -31.81
N SER A 11 18.78 -33.36 -30.54
CA SER A 11 18.10 -34.60 -30.07
C SER A 11 18.28 -34.77 -28.56
N ASP A 12 17.26 -34.32 -27.82
CA ASP A 12 16.43 -35.11 -26.89
C ASP A 12 16.90 -36.50 -26.43
N THR A 13 16.98 -36.70 -25.11
CA THR A 13 16.42 -37.82 -24.31
C THR A 13 16.29 -37.32 -22.86
N GLU A 14 15.13 -37.17 -22.20
CA GLU A 14 13.95 -38.05 -21.96
C GLU A 14 14.17 -39.15 -20.89
N SER A 15 13.06 -39.52 -20.21
CA SER A 15 12.88 -40.46 -19.06
C SER A 15 13.26 -39.93 -17.65
N GLU A 16 12.31 -39.63 -16.74
CA GLU A 16 11.46 -40.54 -15.87
C GLU A 16 12.21 -41.04 -14.59
N SER A 17 11.67 -41.19 -13.37
CA SER A 17 10.37 -40.91 -12.67
C SER A 17 10.67 -40.71 -11.14
N ASP A 18 9.80 -40.64 -10.10
CA ASP A 18 8.37 -40.93 -9.82
C ASP A 18 7.77 -39.89 -8.82
N GLU A 19 6.44 -39.93 -8.66
CA GLU A 19 5.57 -39.13 -7.80
C GLU A 19 5.71 -39.35 -6.27
N ARG A 20 5.64 -38.27 -5.46
CA ARG A 20 4.50 -38.02 -4.51
C ARG A 20 4.67 -36.82 -3.53
N TYR A 21 3.68 -35.90 -3.59
CA TYR A 21 2.90 -35.30 -2.47
C TYR A 21 3.62 -34.59 -1.27
N ARG A 22 3.11 -33.48 -0.71
CA ARG A 22 1.78 -32.80 -0.81
C ARG A 22 1.88 -31.30 -0.40
N SER A 23 0.92 -30.49 -0.87
CA SER A 23 0.47 -29.12 -0.47
C SER A 23 0.93 -28.53 0.88
N THR A 24 1.00 -27.22 1.08
CA THR A 24 0.18 -26.13 0.46
C THR A 24 1.00 -24.87 0.11
N ASP A 25 0.62 -23.94 -0.76
CA ASP A 25 -0.14 -23.85 -2.05
C ASP A 25 0.07 -22.37 -2.54
N LEU A 26 -0.74 -21.78 -3.46
CA LEU A 26 -0.60 -20.39 -3.95
C LEU A 26 -1.94 -19.65 -4.12
N SER A 27 -2.03 -18.40 -3.62
CA SER A 27 -2.88 -17.34 -4.20
C SER A 27 -2.56 -15.96 -3.61
N ASP A 28 -2.17 -15.00 -4.45
CA ASP A 28 -2.26 -13.57 -4.13
C ASP A 28 -3.73 -13.13 -4.03
N ASN A 29 -4.02 -12.07 -3.27
CA ASN A 29 -5.16 -11.16 -3.48
C ASN A 29 -5.05 -9.93 -2.57
N ASP A 30 -5.13 -8.74 -3.16
CA ASP A 30 -5.18 -7.48 -2.44
C ASP A 30 -6.59 -7.19 -1.89
N SER A 31 -6.65 -6.59 -0.70
CA SER A 31 -7.72 -5.66 -0.29
C SER A 31 -7.18 -4.81 0.87
N ASP A 32 -6.87 -3.55 0.60
CA ASP A 32 -7.82 -2.42 0.63
C ASP A 32 -8.14 -1.98 2.08
N PHE A 33 -7.54 -0.86 2.50
CA PHE A 33 -7.82 -0.18 3.76
C PHE A 33 -9.09 0.69 3.66
N GLY A 34 -10.09 0.21 2.92
CA GLY A 34 -11.38 0.85 2.74
C GLY A 34 -12.04 1.14 4.08
N THR A 35 -12.75 2.27 4.17
CA THR A 35 -13.58 2.60 5.32
C THR A 35 -14.58 1.47 5.55
N VAL A 36 -14.48 0.78 6.70
CA VAL A 36 -15.15 -0.50 6.97
C VAL A 36 -16.67 -0.35 7.09
N ASN A 37 -17.33 -0.24 5.95
CA ASN A 37 -18.77 -0.06 5.82
C ASN A 37 -19.41 -1.45 5.67
N LEU A 38 -19.46 -2.18 6.80
CA LEU A 38 -19.94 -3.57 6.89
C LEU A 38 -21.44 -3.70 6.60
N GLN A 39 -21.79 -3.66 5.32
CA GLN A 39 -23.08 -4.10 4.77
C GLN A 39 -22.82 -5.19 3.71
N ASN A 40 -22.90 -6.44 4.16
CA ASN A 40 -22.76 -7.68 3.37
C ASN A 40 -21.44 -7.86 2.58
N THR A 41 -20.47 -8.51 3.22
CA THR A 41 -19.40 -9.26 2.54
C THR A 41 -19.46 -10.73 2.96
N GLN A 42 -19.58 -11.65 2.00
CA GLN A 42 -19.34 -13.08 2.25
C GLN A 42 -17.88 -13.40 1.96
N THR A 43 -17.18 -13.96 2.95
CA THR A 43 -15.77 -14.36 2.84
C THR A 43 -15.61 -15.80 3.28
N GLU A 44 -15.32 -16.70 2.34
CA GLU A 44 -15.06 -18.12 2.61
C GLU A 44 -13.63 -18.32 3.18
N SER A 45 -13.40 -17.88 4.42
CA SER A 45 -12.16 -18.13 5.14
C SER A 45 -12.35 -18.16 6.65
N GLY A 46 -12.48 -19.37 7.21
CA GLY A 46 -12.10 -19.78 8.58
C GLY A 46 -12.74 -19.13 9.81
N TYR A 47 -13.14 -17.86 9.76
CA TYR A 47 -13.58 -17.05 10.89
C TYR A 47 -15.07 -16.68 10.76
N GLY A 48 -15.79 -16.78 11.88
CA GLY A 48 -17.24 -16.62 11.90
C GLY A 48 -17.70 -15.20 11.53
N PHE A 49 -18.75 -15.11 10.72
CA PHE A 49 -19.48 -13.88 10.42
C PHE A 49 -19.95 -13.20 11.71
N CYS A 50 -19.37 -12.05 12.06
CA CYS A 50 -19.87 -11.24 13.16
C CYS A 50 -20.86 -10.18 12.67
N ASN A 51 -22.16 -10.41 12.91
CA ASN A 51 -23.22 -9.45 12.59
C ASN A 51 -23.30 -8.27 13.60
N ARG A 52 -22.17 -7.87 14.20
CA ARG A 52 -22.11 -6.78 15.19
C ARG A 52 -22.01 -5.43 14.48
N GLN A 53 -23.13 -4.73 14.40
CA GLN A 53 -23.19 -3.38 13.83
C GLN A 53 -22.57 -2.34 14.77
N TYR A 54 -21.87 -1.37 14.18
CA TYR A 54 -21.28 -0.22 14.87
C TYR A 54 -21.92 1.07 14.38
N SER A 55 -22.13 2.03 15.29
CA SER A 55 -22.53 3.39 14.92
C SER A 55 -21.34 4.11 14.28
N PRO A 56 -21.54 4.94 13.22
CA PRO A 56 -20.49 5.81 12.69
C PRO A 56 -19.85 6.74 13.73
N ASN A 57 -20.58 7.04 14.81
CA ASN A 57 -20.12 7.88 15.92
C ASN A 57 -19.56 7.07 17.11
N SER A 58 -19.40 5.74 16.97
CA SER A 58 -18.83 4.91 18.04
C SER A 58 -17.31 5.09 18.13
N SER A 59 -16.76 5.01 19.35
CA SER A 59 -15.33 5.19 19.56
C SER A 59 -14.53 3.98 19.05
N ASN A 60 -13.41 4.23 18.38
CA ASN A 60 -12.51 3.20 17.83
C ASN A 60 -12.08 2.15 18.88
N SER A 61 -12.10 2.47 20.18
CA SER A 61 -11.89 1.52 21.28
C SER A 61 -12.90 0.37 21.30
N SER A 62 -14.17 0.62 20.98
CA SER A 62 -15.22 -0.41 20.95
C SER A 62 -15.09 -1.36 19.77
N LEU A 63 -14.50 -0.88 18.67
CA LEU A 63 -14.12 -1.71 17.52
C LEU A 63 -12.82 -2.48 17.80
N LYS A 64 -11.77 -1.81 18.32
CA LYS A 64 -10.49 -2.42 18.73
C LYS A 64 -10.72 -3.58 19.70
N TYR A 65 -11.53 -3.38 20.74
CA TYR A 65 -11.87 -4.40 21.73
C TYR A 65 -12.52 -5.65 21.11
N HIS A 66 -13.48 -5.44 20.21
CA HIS A 66 -14.19 -6.54 19.54
C HIS A 66 -13.28 -7.34 18.60
N LEU A 67 -12.45 -6.65 17.81
CA LEU A 67 -11.50 -7.29 16.92
C LEU A 67 -10.46 -8.11 17.69
N VAL A 68 -9.97 -7.64 18.85
CA VAL A 68 -9.12 -8.44 19.75
C VAL A 68 -9.84 -9.69 20.25
N ASN A 69 -11.03 -9.55 20.85
CA ASN A 69 -11.64 -10.63 21.63
C ASN A 69 -12.42 -11.65 20.78
N GLU A 70 -13.14 -11.22 19.76
CA GLU A 70 -13.98 -12.13 18.94
C GLU A 70 -13.24 -12.65 17.69
N HIS A 71 -12.21 -11.92 17.22
CA HIS A 71 -11.46 -12.25 16.00
C HIS A 71 -9.96 -12.48 16.23
N GLY A 72 -9.45 -12.36 17.47
CA GLY A 72 -8.04 -12.59 17.79
C GLY A 72 -7.08 -11.54 17.21
N PHE A 73 -7.57 -10.38 16.77
CA PHE A 73 -6.78 -9.40 16.04
C PHE A 73 -5.73 -8.74 16.95
N VAL A 74 -4.44 -9.00 16.66
CA VAL A 74 -3.33 -8.43 17.41
C VAL A 74 -3.01 -7.03 16.87
N PHE A 75 -3.51 -6.00 17.54
CA PHE A 75 -3.09 -4.63 17.27
C PHE A 75 -1.64 -4.43 17.72
N LYS A 76 -0.73 -4.38 16.75
CA LYS A 76 0.67 -4.00 16.97
C LYS A 76 0.68 -2.56 17.48
N GLU A 77 1.09 -2.34 18.72
CA GLU A 77 1.16 -0.99 19.27
C GLU A 77 2.37 -0.28 18.67
N CYS A 78 2.11 0.70 17.80
CA CYS A 78 3.14 1.62 17.35
C CYS A 78 3.52 2.52 18.52
N GLU A 79 4.64 2.23 19.18
CA GLU A 79 5.35 3.17 20.06
C GLU A 79 5.99 4.31 19.25
N SER A 80 5.18 4.97 18.41
CA SER A 80 5.59 6.07 17.54
C SER A 80 5.78 7.34 18.35
N ASN A 81 6.94 7.43 19.02
CA ASN A 81 7.58 8.71 19.37
C ASN A 81 7.98 9.52 18.12
N LYS A 82 7.83 8.91 16.93
CA LYS A 82 7.87 9.56 15.63
C LYS A 82 6.83 10.67 15.55
N LYS A 83 7.20 11.79 14.93
CA LYS A 83 6.37 12.99 14.81
C LYS A 83 5.93 13.17 13.37
N VAL A 84 4.70 13.63 13.18
CA VAL A 84 4.27 14.25 11.91
C VAL A 84 5.15 15.48 11.68
N LYS A 85 5.67 15.65 10.46
CA LYS A 85 6.58 16.74 10.11
C LYS A 85 6.11 17.36 8.78
N PRO A 86 5.17 18.31 8.81
CA PRO A 86 4.51 18.83 7.61
C PRO A 86 5.49 19.32 6.54
N ASP A 87 6.63 19.90 6.93
CA ASP A 87 7.66 20.38 6.00
C ASP A 87 8.35 19.23 5.24
N ILE A 88 8.47 18.04 5.85
CA ILE A 88 8.97 16.82 5.20
C ILE A 88 7.84 16.18 4.39
N ASP A 89 6.61 16.18 4.91
CA ASP A 89 5.43 15.65 4.23
C ASP A 89 5.15 16.38 2.90
N GLU A 90 5.24 17.72 2.87
CA GLU A 90 5.10 18.52 1.64
C GLU A 90 6.24 18.23 0.65
N LYS A 91 7.49 18.08 1.13
CA LYS A 91 8.65 17.78 0.25
C LYS A 91 8.69 16.35 -0.27
N LEU A 92 8.18 15.37 0.49
CA LEU A 92 7.99 14.00 0.03
C LEU A 92 6.93 13.95 -1.09
N VAL A 93 5.85 14.70 -0.96
CA VAL A 93 4.78 14.78 -1.96
C VAL A 93 5.20 15.57 -3.20
N GLU A 94 5.88 16.70 -3.06
CA GLU A 94 6.51 17.42 -4.18
C GLU A 94 7.45 16.49 -4.98
N TRP A 95 8.35 15.77 -4.29
CA TRP A 95 9.28 14.84 -4.94
C TRP A 95 8.55 13.73 -5.71
N ILE A 96 7.50 13.14 -5.13
CA ILE A 96 6.70 12.10 -5.79
C ILE A 96 6.01 12.65 -7.06
N ILE A 97 5.52 13.90 -7.03
CA ILE A 97 4.85 14.55 -8.17
C ILE A 97 5.86 14.95 -9.26
N ASP A 98 6.94 15.63 -8.90
CA ASP A 98 7.88 16.23 -9.86
C ASP A 98 8.79 15.18 -10.53
N ASP A 99 9.29 14.19 -9.77
CA ASP A 99 10.08 13.07 -10.31
C ASP A 99 9.20 11.86 -10.73
N LEU A 100 7.86 12.02 -10.77
CA LEU A 100 6.87 11.01 -11.19
C LEU A 100 7.08 9.63 -10.54
N GLN A 101 7.34 9.60 -9.23
CA GLN A 101 7.65 8.36 -8.51
C GLN A 101 6.40 7.48 -8.32
N PRO A 102 6.53 6.14 -8.40
CA PRO A 102 5.42 5.24 -8.08
C PRO A 102 5.08 5.36 -6.59
N LEU A 103 3.79 5.54 -6.24
CA LEU A 103 3.38 5.79 -4.87
C LEU A 103 3.81 4.69 -3.87
N SER A 104 3.92 3.44 -4.34
CA SER A 104 4.42 2.30 -3.56
C SER A 104 5.88 2.41 -3.11
N VAL A 105 6.64 3.43 -3.58
CA VAL A 105 8.00 3.72 -3.09
C VAL A 105 8.04 3.91 -1.57
N VAL A 106 6.99 4.52 -0.99
CA VAL A 106 6.91 4.81 0.45
C VAL A 106 6.60 3.58 1.32
N GLU A 107 6.04 2.53 0.71
CA GLU A 107 5.75 1.25 1.37
C GLU A 107 6.94 0.27 1.25
N GLY A 108 7.87 0.55 0.35
CA GLY A 108 9.08 -0.23 0.16
C GLY A 108 10.00 -0.19 1.39
N GLN A 109 10.20 -1.34 2.04
CA GLN A 109 11.02 -1.44 3.27
C GLN A 109 12.39 -0.76 3.16
N LYS A 110 13.08 -0.83 2.01
CA LYS A 110 14.38 -0.18 1.79
C LYS A 110 14.32 1.36 1.87
N PHE A 111 13.22 1.96 1.42
CA PHE A 111 12.98 3.41 1.55
C PHE A 111 12.67 3.76 3.01
N ILE A 112 11.82 2.97 3.67
CA ILE A 112 11.51 3.11 5.11
C ILE A 112 12.80 3.01 5.96
N ASP A 113 13.69 2.06 5.67
CA ASP A 113 14.97 1.88 6.34
C ASP A 113 15.91 3.08 6.11
N LEU A 114 16.03 3.56 4.86
CA LEU A 114 16.80 4.77 4.54
C LEU A 114 16.28 5.99 5.31
N VAL A 115 14.97 6.20 5.31
CA VAL A 115 14.34 7.31 6.04
C VAL A 115 14.53 7.17 7.55
N ASN A 116 14.45 5.96 8.11
CA ASN A 116 14.74 5.71 9.52
C ASN A 116 16.21 6.00 9.91
N ILE A 117 17.16 5.84 8.98
CA ILE A 117 18.58 6.17 9.17
C ILE A 117 18.80 7.69 9.10
N LEU A 118 18.13 8.38 8.17
CA LEU A 118 18.23 9.84 8.02
C LEU A 118 17.53 10.60 9.15
N ASP A 119 16.34 10.15 9.54
CA ASP A 119 15.53 10.73 10.62
C ASP A 119 14.61 9.68 11.27
N SER A 120 15.14 8.97 12.26
CA SER A 120 14.39 7.97 13.03
C SER A 120 13.14 8.53 13.73
N SER A 121 13.07 9.86 13.93
CA SER A 121 11.95 10.56 14.55
C SER A 121 10.87 11.02 13.55
N TYR A 122 11.04 10.77 12.26
CA TYR A 122 10.00 10.95 11.25
C TYR A 122 9.20 9.65 11.03
N GLN A 123 7.95 9.77 10.60
CA GLN A 123 7.11 8.65 10.18
C GLN A 123 6.78 8.81 8.70
N VAL A 124 7.27 7.87 7.88
CA VAL A 124 6.85 7.76 6.48
C VAL A 124 5.33 7.65 6.41
N LEU A 125 4.73 8.43 5.52
CA LEU A 125 3.28 8.47 5.32
C LEU A 125 2.77 7.15 4.72
N CYS A 126 1.57 6.73 5.10
CA CYS A 126 0.85 5.69 4.40
C CYS A 126 0.30 6.19 3.05
N LEU A 127 0.08 5.28 2.11
CA LEU A 127 -0.38 5.55 0.74
C LEU A 127 -1.59 6.51 0.70
N SER A 128 -2.65 6.20 1.44
CA SER A 128 -3.87 7.02 1.51
C SER A 128 -3.68 8.43 2.07
N LYS A 129 -2.60 8.68 2.83
CA LYS A 129 -2.25 10.03 3.28
C LYS A 129 -1.47 10.81 2.23
N ILE A 130 -0.73 10.13 1.35
CA ILE A 130 -0.03 10.73 0.21
C ILE A 130 -1.03 11.10 -0.89
N GLU A 131 -1.95 10.20 -1.25
CA GLU A 131 -3.04 10.47 -2.20
C GLU A 131 -3.83 11.73 -1.81
N TYR A 132 -4.27 11.80 -0.55
CA TYR A 132 -4.93 12.99 0.01
C TYR A 132 -4.08 14.27 -0.09
N LEU A 133 -2.75 14.19 0.04
CA LEU A 133 -1.89 15.37 -0.09
C LEU A 133 -1.65 15.77 -1.56
N ILE A 134 -1.60 14.81 -2.49
CA ILE A 134 -1.54 15.06 -3.94
C ILE A 134 -2.81 15.79 -4.40
N ASP A 135 -4.00 15.35 -3.97
CA ASP A 135 -5.28 16.02 -4.26
C ASP A 135 -5.29 17.48 -3.76
N ASN A 136 -4.85 17.70 -2.51
CA ASN A 136 -4.75 19.05 -1.95
C ASN A 136 -3.75 19.93 -2.71
N PHE A 137 -2.61 19.37 -3.12
CA PHE A 137 -1.59 20.08 -3.91
C PHE A 137 -2.16 20.49 -5.29
N TYR A 138 -2.91 19.61 -5.93
CA TYR A 138 -3.58 19.89 -7.20
C TYR A 138 -4.65 20.99 -7.06
N GLU A 139 -5.55 20.93 -6.07
CA GLU A 139 -6.58 21.95 -5.85
C GLU A 139 -5.98 23.31 -5.44
N LYS A 140 -4.92 23.33 -4.62
CA LYS A 140 -4.09 24.53 -4.33
C LYS A 140 -3.57 25.13 -5.64
N SER A 141 -2.96 24.32 -6.50
CA SER A 141 -2.47 24.75 -7.83
C SER A 141 -3.58 25.28 -8.74
N LEU A 142 -4.77 24.66 -8.76
CA LEU A 142 -5.92 25.17 -9.51
C LEU A 142 -6.43 26.51 -8.96
N LYS A 143 -6.46 26.68 -7.64
CA LYS A 143 -6.88 27.92 -6.98
C LYS A 143 -5.91 29.07 -7.29
N ASP A 144 -4.61 28.85 -7.18
CA ASP A 144 -3.59 29.85 -7.50
C ASP A 144 -3.67 30.29 -8.98
N LYS A 145 -3.83 29.34 -9.91
CA LYS A 145 -4.02 29.63 -11.35
C LYS A 145 -5.28 30.45 -11.62
N LYS A 146 -6.41 30.15 -10.95
CA LYS A 146 -7.66 30.93 -11.05
C LYS A 146 -7.46 32.37 -10.54
N ASP A 147 -6.75 32.54 -9.43
CA ASP A 147 -6.55 33.85 -8.79
C ASP A 147 -5.52 34.72 -9.53
N ILE A 148 -4.58 34.13 -10.26
CA ILE A 148 -3.72 34.84 -11.23
C ILE A 148 -4.57 35.35 -12.40
N LEU A 149 -5.41 34.51 -13.00
CA LEU A 149 -6.26 34.89 -14.13
C LEU A 149 -7.30 35.96 -13.79
N GLN A 150 -7.71 36.07 -12.52
CA GLN A 150 -8.59 37.16 -12.06
C GLN A 150 -7.86 38.51 -11.91
N LYS A 151 -6.54 38.52 -11.64
CA LYS A 151 -5.73 39.75 -11.47
C LYS A 151 -5.23 40.36 -12.78
N ILE A 152 -5.51 39.72 -13.92
CA ILE A 152 -5.12 40.16 -15.26
C ILE A 152 -6.31 40.87 -15.98
N LYS A 153 -7.47 40.97 -15.33
CA LYS A 153 -8.68 41.65 -15.80
C LYS A 153 -8.90 42.98 -15.09
#